data_AF-A0A2N3AB40-F1
#
_entry.id   AF-A0A2N3AB40-F1
#
_cell.length_a   1.000
_cell.length_b   1.000
_cell.length_c   1.000
_cell.angle_alpha   90.00
_cell.angle_beta   90.00
_cell.angle_gamma   90.00
#
_symmetry.space_group_name_H-M   'P 1'
#
loop_
_entity.id
_entity.type
_entity.pdbx_description
1 polymer ?
#
loop_
_entity_poly.entity_id
_entity_poly.type
_entity_poly.pdbx_seq_one_letter_code
_entity_poly.pdbx_strand_id
1 'polypeptide(L)'
;MRKKKYVILFFAAFLLFGEYSPAGRLPITFPVFEGQLPLGYNHKPTGRGDDNMNLTGKSNFPFVFGLSYTTFAYENINFGKQTISKSDSNWLSVKVTNTGKVAGDEVIQLNIRDKLASLARPVRELKGFKRIHAKTRRVQ
;
A
#
# COMPACT_ATOMS: atom_id res chain seq x y z
N MET A 1 -12.89 -2.18 32.92
CA MET A 1 -12.08 -1.43 31.92
C MET A 1 -10.54 -1.54 32.07
N ARG A 2 -9.97 -2.32 33.01
CA ARG A 2 -8.49 -2.40 33.19
C ARG A 2 -7.74 -3.38 32.26
N LYS A 3 -8.40 -4.42 31.70
CA LYS A 3 -7.70 -5.44 30.90
C LYS A 3 -7.22 -4.95 29.51
N LYS A 4 -7.90 -4.00 28.87
CA LYS A 4 -7.52 -3.51 27.53
C LYS A 4 -6.23 -2.69 27.50
N LYS A 5 -5.90 -1.95 28.57
CA LYS A 5 -4.69 -1.12 28.64
C LYS A 5 -3.40 -1.96 28.65
N TYR A 6 -3.40 -3.10 29.36
CA TYR A 6 -2.24 -4.00 29.38
C TYR A 6 -2.02 -4.67 28.03
N VAL A 7 -3.09 -5.10 27.34
CA VAL A 7 -2.97 -5.75 26.02
C VAL A 7 -2.26 -4.85 25.01
N ILE A 8 -2.61 -3.57 24.92
CA ILE A 8 -1.99 -2.63 23.97
C ILE A 8 -0.50 -2.40 24.29
N LEU A 9 -0.15 -2.28 25.58
CA LEU A 9 1.23 -2.05 26.00
C LEU A 9 2.14 -3.25 25.70
N PHE A 10 1.64 -4.48 25.89
CA PHE A 10 2.37 -5.70 25.55
C PHE A 10 2.64 -5.84 24.05
N PHE A 11 1.68 -5.49 23.18
CA PHE A 11 1.90 -5.52 21.74
C PHE A 11 2.95 -4.51 21.25
N ALA A 12 2.99 -3.31 21.85
CA ALA A 12 4.03 -2.33 21.54
C ALA A 12 5.43 -2.84 21.90
N ALA A 13 5.57 -3.52 23.04
CA ALA A 13 6.84 -4.13 23.43
C ALA A 13 7.31 -5.20 22.42
N PHE A 14 6.43 -6.11 22.00
CA PHE A 14 6.77 -7.15 21.01
C PHE A 14 7.23 -6.58 19.66
N LEU A 15 6.66 -5.45 19.22
CA LEU A 15 7.13 -4.74 18.03
C LEU A 15 8.52 -4.14 18.29
N LEU A 16 8.70 -3.40 19.38
CA LEU A 16 9.98 -2.74 19.70
C LEU A 16 11.14 -3.73 19.87
N PHE A 17 10.88 -4.92 20.42
CA PHE A 17 11.88 -5.97 20.57
C PHE A 17 12.03 -6.86 19.34
N GLY A 18 11.29 -6.59 18.25
CA GLY A 18 11.44 -7.30 16.97
C GLY A 18 10.89 -8.72 16.95
N GLU A 19 10.10 -9.11 17.97
CA GLU A 19 9.41 -10.41 17.99
C GLU A 19 8.35 -10.49 16.88
N TYR A 20 7.76 -9.35 16.51
CA TYR A 20 6.90 -9.22 15.34
C TYR A 20 7.36 -8.07 14.45
N SER A 21 7.33 -8.28 13.14
CA SER A 21 7.53 -7.20 12.17
C SER A 21 6.25 -6.36 12.05
N PRO A 22 6.33 -5.01 12.06
CA PRO A 22 5.19 -4.17 11.76
C PRO A 22 4.71 -4.44 10.33
N ALA A 23 3.38 -4.44 10.17
CA ALA A 23 2.72 -4.69 8.89
C ALA A 23 1.46 -3.84 8.71
N GLY A 24 1.28 -2.83 9.57
CA GLY A 24 0.18 -1.87 9.43
C GLY A 24 0.40 -0.99 8.20
N ARG A 25 -0.67 -0.78 7.42
CA ARG A 25 -0.70 0.13 6.28
C ARG A 25 -1.75 1.22 6.52
N LEU A 26 -1.43 2.47 6.20
CA LEU A 26 -2.34 3.58 6.45
C LEU A 26 -3.62 3.50 5.60
N PRO A 27 -4.82 3.59 6.19
CA PRO A 27 -6.08 3.61 5.44
C PRO A 27 -6.45 5.01 4.92
N ILE A 28 -5.66 6.04 5.25
CA ILE A 28 -5.84 7.43 4.82
C ILE A 28 -4.48 8.03 4.45
N THR A 29 -4.51 9.13 3.68
CA THR A 29 -3.32 9.94 3.38
C THR A 29 -3.13 10.96 4.50
N PHE A 30 -1.89 11.12 4.98
CA PHE A 30 -1.53 12.17 5.93
C PHE A 30 -0.84 13.32 5.20
N PRO A 31 -1.43 14.53 5.22
CA PRO A 31 -0.79 15.70 4.63
C PRO A 31 0.45 16.12 5.44
N VAL A 32 1.30 16.92 4.82
CA VAL A 32 2.38 17.66 5.49
C VAL A 32 1.79 18.81 6.33
N PHE A 33 0.77 19.50 5.80
CA PHE A 33 0.13 20.64 6.43
C PHE A 33 -1.39 20.66 6.16
N GLU A 34 -2.18 21.22 7.07
CA GLU A 34 -3.65 21.27 6.97
C GLU A 34 -4.14 21.95 5.68
N GLY A 35 -3.43 23.00 5.24
CA GLY A 35 -3.75 23.72 4.01
C GLY A 35 -3.67 22.91 2.70
N GLN A 36 -3.19 21.66 2.74
CA GLN A 36 -3.24 20.75 1.60
C GLN A 36 -4.58 20.00 1.47
N LEU A 37 -5.47 20.12 2.46
CA LEU A 37 -6.75 19.42 2.43
C LEU A 37 -7.73 20.07 1.43
N PRO A 38 -8.55 19.27 0.72
CA PRO A 38 -8.62 17.80 0.77
C PRO A 38 -7.50 17.10 -0.03
N LEU A 39 -6.83 16.12 0.60
CA LEU A 39 -5.74 15.36 -0.03
C LEU A 39 -6.06 13.84 -0.07
N GLY A 40 -6.64 13.40 -1.17
CA GLY A 40 -6.99 11.99 -1.42
C GLY A 40 -6.02 11.28 -2.36
N TYR A 41 -5.79 9.97 -2.16
CA TYR A 41 -4.95 9.17 -3.07
C TYR A 41 -5.60 8.96 -4.45
N ASN A 42 -6.93 8.99 -4.51
CA ASN A 42 -7.77 8.78 -5.68
C ASN A 42 -8.28 10.10 -6.28
N HIS A 43 -7.48 11.16 -6.22
CA HIS A 43 -7.78 12.42 -6.89
C HIS A 43 -7.82 12.24 -8.42
N LYS A 44 -8.52 13.15 -9.09
CA LYS A 44 -8.54 13.21 -10.56
C LYS A 44 -7.24 13.85 -11.05
N PRO A 45 -6.69 13.43 -12.20
CA PRO A 45 -5.55 14.12 -12.80
C PRO A 45 -5.97 15.54 -13.19
N THR A 46 -5.09 16.51 -12.96
CA THR A 46 -5.25 17.87 -13.45
C THR A 46 -4.49 18.04 -14.77
N GLY A 47 -4.76 19.12 -15.50
CA GLY A 47 -4.03 19.46 -16.73
C GLY A 47 -2.64 20.08 -16.47
N ARG A 48 -2.22 20.22 -15.21
CA ARG A 48 -0.97 20.86 -14.76
C ARG A 48 -0.33 20.03 -13.64
N GLY A 49 0.75 20.53 -13.05
CA GLY A 49 1.29 19.97 -11.80
C GLY A 49 0.39 20.28 -10.61
N ASP A 50 0.34 19.39 -9.62
CA ASP A 50 -0.51 19.51 -8.43
C ASP A 50 0.22 20.18 -7.24
N ASP A 51 1.35 20.84 -7.49
CA ASP A 51 2.10 21.53 -6.44
C ASP A 51 1.45 22.89 -6.09
N ASN A 52 1.46 23.23 -4.80
CA ASN A 52 1.05 24.53 -4.31
C ASN A 52 2.23 25.52 -4.40
N MET A 53 1.93 26.82 -4.36
CA MET A 53 2.94 27.87 -4.50
C MET A 53 4.09 27.77 -3.48
N ASN A 54 3.78 27.38 -2.24
CA ASN A 54 4.75 27.30 -1.13
C ASN A 54 4.89 25.87 -0.56
N LEU A 55 4.21 24.87 -1.13
CA LEU A 55 4.17 23.51 -0.62
C LEU A 55 4.08 22.51 -1.77
N THR A 56 4.70 21.35 -1.63
CA THR A 56 4.46 20.26 -2.60
C THR A 56 3.01 19.77 -2.54
N GLY A 57 2.49 19.26 -3.66
CA GLY A 57 1.25 18.49 -3.74
C GLY A 57 1.38 17.07 -3.18
N LYS A 58 2.59 16.66 -2.78
CA LYS A 58 2.85 15.35 -2.19
C LYS A 58 2.43 15.31 -0.71
N SER A 59 2.06 14.11 -0.29
CA SER A 59 1.73 13.80 1.11
C SER A 59 2.97 13.40 1.89
N ASN A 60 2.94 13.59 3.21
CA ASN A 60 4.02 13.13 4.09
C ASN A 60 3.98 11.59 4.21
N PHE A 61 2.79 11.05 4.46
CA PHE A 61 2.54 9.62 4.40
C PHE A 61 1.38 9.33 3.46
N PRO A 62 1.65 8.74 2.28
CA PRO A 62 0.58 8.41 1.35
C PRO A 62 -0.33 7.32 1.93
N PHE A 63 -1.54 7.23 1.37
CA PHE A 63 -2.38 6.05 1.54
C PHE A 63 -1.54 4.77 1.37
N VAL A 64 -1.72 3.84 2.29
CA VAL A 64 -1.06 2.53 2.35
C VAL A 64 0.42 2.56 2.75
N PHE A 65 0.96 3.74 3.07
CA PHE A 65 2.28 3.79 3.68
C PHE A 65 2.35 2.92 4.94
N GLY A 66 3.48 2.24 5.10
CA GLY A 66 3.73 1.34 6.22
C GLY A 66 5.12 0.73 6.10
N LEU A 67 5.79 0.59 7.24
CA LEU A 67 7.14 0.04 7.33
C LEU A 67 7.08 -1.40 7.82
N SER A 68 8.16 -2.13 7.54
CA SER A 68 8.39 -3.52 7.95
C SER A 68 9.86 -3.68 8.34
N TYR A 69 10.16 -4.59 9.26
CA TYR A 69 11.55 -4.97 9.59
C TYR A 69 12.18 -5.87 8.53
N THR A 70 11.38 -6.37 7.58
CA THR A 70 11.84 -7.10 6.42
C THR A 70 11.44 -6.41 5.12
N THR A 71 12.11 -6.74 4.03
CA THR A 71 11.85 -6.25 2.68
C THR A 71 11.20 -7.33 1.82
N PHE A 72 10.39 -6.89 0.85
CA PHE A 72 9.68 -7.78 -0.06
C PHE A 72 9.99 -7.39 -1.51
N ALA A 73 10.36 -8.38 -2.32
CA ALA A 73 10.52 -8.23 -3.77
C ALA A 73 9.26 -8.70 -4.50
N TYR A 74 8.87 -7.95 -5.52
CA TYR A 74 7.75 -8.25 -6.40
C TYR A 74 8.31 -8.58 -7.78
N GLU A 75 8.07 -9.79 -8.25
CA GLU A 75 8.64 -10.34 -9.48
C GLU A 75 7.56 -11.04 -10.32
N ASN A 76 7.85 -11.25 -11.60
CA ASN A 76 7.04 -12.07 -12.51
C ASN A 76 5.55 -11.68 -12.50
N ILE A 77 5.26 -10.39 -12.69
CA ILE A 77 3.89 -9.91 -12.83
C ILE A 77 3.35 -10.42 -14.16
N ASN A 78 2.36 -11.29 -14.10
CA ASN A 78 1.77 -11.98 -15.25
C ASN A 78 0.26 -11.74 -15.32
N PHE A 79 -0.22 -11.47 -16.52
CA PHE A 79 -1.64 -11.32 -16.82
C PHE A 79 -2.10 -12.51 -17.67
N GLY A 80 -3.31 -13.00 -17.43
CA GLY A 80 -3.89 -14.04 -18.27
C GLY A 80 -4.09 -13.57 -19.72
N LYS A 81 -4.60 -12.35 -19.89
CA LYS A 81 -4.75 -11.66 -21.17
C LYS A 81 -4.24 -10.22 -21.07
N GLN A 82 -3.59 -9.73 -22.12
CA GLN A 82 -3.18 -8.32 -22.25
C GLN A 82 -4.35 -7.42 -22.66
N THR A 83 -5.30 -7.96 -23.44
CA THR A 83 -6.50 -7.27 -23.90
C THR A 83 -7.72 -8.07 -23.51
N ILE A 84 -8.73 -7.40 -22.99
CA ILE A 84 -9.98 -8.00 -22.53
C ILE A 84 -11.18 -7.27 -23.14
N SER A 85 -12.22 -8.03 -23.45
CA SER A 85 -13.53 -7.49 -23.83
C SER A 85 -14.37 -7.17 -22.60
N LYS A 86 -15.50 -6.46 -22.78
CA LYS A 86 -16.34 -5.97 -21.67
C LYS A 86 -16.87 -7.08 -20.74
N SER A 87 -17.08 -8.28 -21.26
CA SER A 87 -17.58 -9.45 -20.52
C SER A 87 -16.47 -10.41 -20.06
N ASP A 88 -15.22 -10.13 -20.39
CA ASP A 88 -14.11 -11.01 -20.04
C ASP A 88 -13.74 -10.89 -18.56
N SER A 89 -13.41 -12.02 -17.96
CA SER A 89 -12.67 -12.06 -16.71
C SER A 89 -11.19 -12.27 -17.00
N ASN A 90 -10.33 -11.69 -16.16
CA ASN A 90 -8.89 -11.82 -16.27
C ASN A 90 -8.28 -12.08 -14.90
N TRP A 91 -7.13 -12.72 -14.88
CA TRP A 91 -6.36 -12.95 -13.66
C TRP A 91 -5.02 -12.24 -13.75
N LEU A 92 -4.50 -11.89 -12.57
CA LEU A 92 -3.20 -11.31 -12.35
C LEU A 92 -2.47 -12.19 -11.33
N SER A 93 -1.24 -12.58 -11.64
CA SER A 93 -0.35 -13.24 -10.70
C SER A 93 0.90 -12.40 -10.51
N VAL A 94 1.40 -12.37 -9.29
CA VAL A 94 2.69 -11.75 -8.95
C VAL A 94 3.38 -12.64 -7.93
N LYS A 95 4.68 -12.87 -8.13
CA LYS A 95 5.51 -13.56 -7.15
C LYS A 95 5.98 -12.52 -6.13
N VAL A 96 5.68 -12.77 -4.86
CA VAL A 96 6.13 -11.93 -3.75
C VAL A 96 7.07 -12.74 -2.87
N THR A 97 8.29 -12.25 -2.73
CA THR A 97 9.37 -12.94 -2.00
C THR A 97 9.83 -12.06 -0.84
N ASN A 98 9.85 -12.61 0.38
CA ASN A 98 10.53 -11.97 1.51
C ASN A 98 12.05 -12.06 1.27
N THR A 99 12.71 -10.91 1.12
CA THR A 99 14.14 -10.79 0.84
C THR A 99 14.97 -10.37 2.05
N GLY A 100 14.34 -10.08 3.18
CA GLY A 100 15.06 -9.74 4.40
C GLY A 100 15.32 -10.94 5.32
N LYS A 101 15.84 -10.63 6.51
CA LYS A 101 16.32 -11.63 7.48
C LYS A 101 15.26 -12.08 8.48
N VAL A 102 14.12 -11.40 8.53
CA VAL A 102 13.05 -11.64 9.51
C VAL A 102 11.77 -12.05 8.79
N ALA A 103 10.99 -12.94 9.40
CA ALA A 103 9.64 -13.23 8.91
C ALA A 103 8.75 -12.00 9.07
N GLY A 104 7.78 -11.83 8.18
CA GLY A 104 6.91 -10.66 8.21
C GLY A 104 5.65 -10.84 7.39
N ASP A 105 4.70 -9.96 7.65
CA ASP A 105 3.48 -9.87 6.85
C ASP A 105 3.62 -8.78 5.80
N GLU A 106 3.08 -9.03 4.61
CA GLU A 106 3.00 -8.05 3.53
C GLU A 106 1.56 -7.88 3.06
N VAL A 107 1.17 -6.64 2.81
CA VAL A 107 -0.14 -6.29 2.26
C VAL A 107 0.03 -5.90 0.79
N ILE A 108 -0.24 -6.86 -0.10
CA ILE A 108 -0.17 -6.70 -1.55
C ILE A 108 -1.42 -5.97 -2.02
N GLN A 109 -1.27 -5.03 -2.95
CA GLN A 109 -2.38 -4.19 -3.42
C GLN A 109 -2.50 -4.10 -4.93
N LEU A 110 -3.73 -4.19 -5.39
CA LEU A 110 -4.10 -4.01 -6.78
C LEU A 110 -4.80 -2.65 -6.95
N ASN A 111 -4.10 -1.73 -7.62
CA ASN A 111 -4.65 -0.45 -8.03
C ASN A 111 -4.82 -0.43 -9.55
N ILE A 112 -5.94 0.11 -10.01
CA ILE A 112 -6.23 0.29 -11.44
C ILE A 112 -6.35 1.78 -11.74
N ARG A 113 -5.90 2.17 -12.93
CA ARG A 113 -6.13 3.50 -13.51
C ARG A 113 -6.72 3.33 -14.89
N ASP A 114 -7.85 3.97 -15.11
CA ASP A 114 -8.42 4.14 -16.45
C ASP A 114 -7.82 5.42 -17.07
N LYS A 115 -7.08 5.25 -18.18
CA LYS A 115 -6.32 6.33 -18.81
C LYS A 115 -7.14 7.13 -19.82
N LEU A 116 -8.18 6.53 -20.42
CA LEU A 116 -8.96 7.11 -21.51
C LEU A 116 -10.44 6.81 -21.27
N ALA A 117 -11.15 7.80 -20.74
CA ALA A 117 -12.56 7.70 -20.42
C ALA A 117 -13.29 8.98 -20.82
N SER A 118 -14.60 8.89 -21.00
CA SER A 118 -15.46 10.05 -21.30
C SER A 118 -15.46 11.11 -20.20
N LEU A 119 -15.13 10.72 -18.97
CA LEU A 119 -15.00 11.60 -17.81
C LEU A 119 -13.64 11.39 -17.14
N ALA A 120 -13.12 12.44 -16.50
CA ALA A 120 -11.88 12.35 -15.75
C ALA A 120 -11.98 11.30 -14.61
N ARG A 121 -11.15 10.26 -14.70
CA ARG A 121 -11.05 9.15 -13.75
C ARG A 121 -9.90 9.36 -12.76
N PRO A 122 -9.97 8.82 -11.54
CA PRO A 122 -8.89 8.92 -10.57
C PRO A 122 -7.53 8.42 -11.08
N VAL A 123 -6.44 9.00 -10.58
CA VAL A 123 -5.08 8.59 -10.95
C VAL A 123 -4.76 7.15 -10.53
N ARG A 124 -5.37 6.65 -9.46
CA ARG A 124 -5.33 5.26 -8.99
C ARG A 124 -6.59 4.96 -8.17
N GLU A 125 -7.15 3.77 -8.35
CA GLU A 125 -8.26 3.25 -7.54
C GLU A 125 -7.89 1.86 -7.01
N LEU A 126 -7.97 1.66 -5.70
CA LEU A 126 -7.78 0.34 -5.09
C LEU A 126 -8.94 -0.57 -5.48
N LYS A 127 -8.63 -1.73 -6.07
CA LYS A 127 -9.62 -2.76 -6.47
C LYS A 127 -9.55 -4.02 -5.61
N GLY A 128 -8.42 -4.24 -4.96
CA GLY A 128 -8.26 -5.37 -4.05
C GLY A 128 -6.94 -5.32 -3.31
N PHE A 129 -6.86 -6.06 -2.21
CA PHE A 129 -5.63 -6.27 -1.48
C PHE A 129 -5.61 -7.68 -0.89
N LYS A 130 -4.42 -8.20 -0.64
CA LYS A 130 -4.22 -9.49 0.03
C LYS A 130 -3.07 -9.38 1.02
N ARG A 131 -3.33 -9.78 2.26
CA ARG A 131 -2.28 -9.94 3.27
C ARG A 131 -1.71 -11.35 3.21
N ILE A 132 -0.39 -11.46 3.22
CA ILE A 132 0.32 -12.74 3.28
C ILE A 132 1.33 -12.72 4.42
N HIS A 133 1.58 -13.87 5.03
CA HIS A 133 2.69 -14.08 5.96
C HIS A 133 3.81 -14.81 5.24
N ALA A 134 5.03 -14.28 5.28
CA ALA A 134 6.18 -14.88 4.63
C ALA A 134 7.32 -15.13 5.62
N LYS A 135 7.79 -16.38 5.66
CA LYS A 135 8.98 -16.78 6.41
C LYS A 135 10.24 -16.17 5.78
N THR A 136 11.30 -16.06 6.57
CA THR A 136 12.62 -15.66 6.09
C THR A 136 13.12 -16.60 5.00
N ARG A 137 13.73 -16.04 3.96
CA ARG A 137 14.47 -16.82 2.96
C ARG A 137 15.72 -17.42 3.63
N ARG A 138 15.75 -18.72 3.88
CA ARG A 138 16.99 -19.42 4.25
C ARG A 138 17.91 -19.39 3.03
N VAL A 139 19.03 -18.69 3.14
CA VAL A 139 20.17 -18.88 2.24
C VAL A 139 20.82 -20.18 2.69
N GLN A 140 20.67 -21.24 1.88
CA GLN A 140 21.55 -22.41 1.96
C GLN A 140 22.84 -22.09 1.21
#